data_AF-A0A2V8YC93-F1
#
_entry.id   AF-A0A2V8YC93-F1
#
_cell.length_a   1.000
_cell.length_b   1.000
_cell.length_c   1.000
_cell.angle_alpha   90.00
_cell.angle_beta   90.00
_cell.angle_gamma   90.00
#
_symmetry.space_group_name_H-M   'P 1'
#
loop_
_entity.id
_entity.type
_entity.pdbx_description
1 polymer ?
#
loop_
_entity_poly.entity_id
_entity_poly.type
_entity_poly.pdbx_seq_one_letter_code
_entity_poly.pdbx_strand_id
1 'polypeptide(L)'
;MSPPTQPKKSRRSWYFLIARWAAAALAIGLLLYFLPIAPLRAALARVPFARFVAVLLVYLLALAGATAKWHVVVNSAGAHLKFAASAQCYTGGLFGDLFLPSVIGGDVARLAVGISRSPRPAAVITGNLADRLLDLAAQLTLIGIGVMLLPGSLPVALRAPAGHVLFVGALALLVLILLLWVLVRPLVRGRSIRFRRRLAQARHAIRMIARRPHRLLLGWMLGITVQGTYVLLTALLGISCGLRLPLCVWLVAWPLAKIAAVVPLTQGGIGVREAALVVLLAPFGAPAPLVLATGIVFEGVIIAAAMLAGWTAVLLGKAAIPTFSPGRSKCWKKLPGISCWPWSLASLFMYMVLAAQFESFTYPFIIMLTLPLTIPFALFSLWITGRALSLWSALGMFLLLGIVKKNGILQVDYTNCLRAAGMPVGEAILEANRVHLRPILMTTLSIIAGLVPVAIGIGAGSEQRATIAVTIIGGQTLCLLLTLLVVSVAYSYLAELEAVPWIEWATRLASRARSSLRPTDND
;
A
#
# COMPACT_ATOMS: atom_id res chain seq x y z
N MET A 1 -25.14 5.93 37.06
CA MET A 1 -25.48 6.63 35.81
C MET A 1 -24.33 7.58 35.50
N SER A 2 -23.55 7.52 34.41
CA SER A 2 -23.78 7.15 33.00
C SER A 2 -22.41 6.76 32.38
N PRO A 3 -22.31 5.85 31.38
CA PRO A 3 -21.02 5.33 30.88
C PRO A 3 -20.31 6.26 29.86
N PRO A 4 -19.04 5.99 29.46
CA PRO A 4 -17.97 6.98 29.31
C PRO A 4 -17.75 7.50 27.86
N THR A 5 -17.15 8.68 27.71
CA THR A 5 -16.87 9.30 26.40
C THR A 5 -15.39 9.20 25.97
N GLN A 6 -15.20 8.64 24.77
CA GLN A 6 -13.96 8.10 24.19
C GLN A 6 -13.05 9.13 23.45
N PRO A 7 -11.76 8.79 23.15
CA PRO A 7 -10.71 9.75 22.84
C PRO A 7 -10.51 10.04 21.33
N LYS A 8 -10.03 11.25 20.98
CA LYS A 8 -9.99 11.81 19.60
C LYS A 8 -8.71 11.50 18.80
N LYS A 9 -8.89 11.04 17.54
CA LYS A 9 -7.90 10.63 16.52
C LYS A 9 -7.37 11.77 15.61
N SER A 10 -6.15 11.61 15.07
CA SER A 10 -5.35 12.57 14.25
C SER A 10 -5.84 12.78 12.79
N ARG A 11 -5.88 14.06 12.36
CA ARG A 11 -6.59 14.59 11.16
C ARG A 11 -5.92 14.36 9.78
N ARG A 12 -4.60 14.12 9.66
CA ARG A 12 -3.90 14.07 8.35
C ARG A 12 -3.87 12.70 7.65
N SER A 13 -3.87 11.59 8.39
CA SER A 13 -4.16 10.27 7.81
C SER A 13 -5.59 10.19 7.30
N TRP A 14 -6.48 10.94 7.95
CA TRP A 14 -7.85 11.16 7.51
C TRP A 14 -7.88 11.82 6.12
N TYR A 15 -7.11 12.87 5.83
CA TYR A 15 -7.16 13.51 4.49
C TYR A 15 -6.75 12.60 3.32
N PHE A 16 -5.80 11.69 3.48
CA PHE A 16 -5.39 10.78 2.40
C PHE A 16 -6.40 9.63 2.20
N LEU A 17 -6.99 9.16 3.30
CA LEU A 17 -8.15 8.26 3.28
C LEU A 17 -9.35 8.98 2.64
N ILE A 18 -9.68 10.19 3.09
CA ILE A 18 -10.74 11.04 2.54
C ILE A 18 -10.50 11.30 1.06
N ALA A 19 -9.30 11.64 0.61
CA ALA A 19 -9.02 11.93 -0.80
C ALA A 19 -9.25 10.70 -1.69
N ARG A 20 -8.95 9.50 -1.18
CA ARG A 20 -9.19 8.24 -1.92
C ARG A 20 -10.64 7.78 -1.86
N TRP A 21 -11.29 7.94 -0.70
CA TRP A 21 -12.74 7.77 -0.58
C TRP A 21 -13.49 8.80 -1.42
N ALA A 22 -12.96 10.02 -1.55
CA ALA A 22 -13.47 11.06 -2.43
C ALA A 22 -13.19 10.72 -3.89
N ALA A 23 -12.05 10.13 -4.25
CA ALA A 23 -11.81 9.63 -5.60
C ALA A 23 -12.72 8.44 -5.95
N ALA A 24 -12.96 7.53 -5.00
CA ALA A 24 -13.92 6.44 -5.17
C ALA A 24 -15.36 6.99 -5.25
N ALA A 25 -15.74 7.93 -4.40
CA ALA A 25 -17.03 8.60 -4.41
C ALA A 25 -17.21 9.50 -5.64
N LEU A 26 -16.14 10.05 -6.20
CA LEU A 26 -16.13 10.82 -7.43
C LEU A 26 -16.21 9.87 -8.64
N ALA A 27 -15.51 8.73 -8.65
CA ALA A 27 -15.66 7.73 -9.70
C ALA A 27 -17.08 7.14 -9.71
N ILE A 28 -17.62 6.80 -8.55
CA ILE A 28 -19.01 6.35 -8.37
C ILE A 28 -19.97 7.50 -8.70
N GLY A 29 -19.72 8.71 -8.21
CA GLY A 29 -20.57 9.88 -8.43
C GLY A 29 -20.61 10.31 -9.88
N LEU A 30 -19.49 10.20 -10.60
CA LEU A 30 -19.38 10.46 -12.03
C LEU A 30 -20.09 9.34 -12.83
N LEU A 31 -19.94 8.07 -12.43
CA LEU A 31 -20.78 6.98 -12.94
C LEU A 31 -22.27 7.28 -12.73
N LEU A 32 -22.69 7.67 -11.53
CA LEU A 32 -24.08 7.99 -11.18
C LEU A 32 -24.60 9.27 -11.83
N TYR A 33 -23.73 10.21 -12.20
CA TYR A 33 -24.08 11.42 -12.94
C TYR A 33 -24.38 11.08 -14.42
N PHE A 34 -23.58 10.20 -15.02
CA PHE A 34 -23.79 9.74 -16.39
C PHE A 34 -24.86 8.65 -16.52
N LEU A 35 -25.35 8.09 -15.41
CA LEU A 35 -26.35 7.02 -15.39
C LEU A 35 -27.66 7.45 -14.72
N PRO A 36 -28.83 7.23 -15.36
CA PRO A 36 -30.10 7.60 -14.76
C PRO A 36 -30.34 6.85 -13.42
N ILE A 37 -30.58 7.61 -12.35
CA ILE A 37 -30.68 7.10 -10.97
C ILE A 37 -31.94 6.23 -10.77
N ALA A 38 -33.04 6.56 -11.44
CA ALA A 38 -34.31 5.83 -11.34
C ALA A 38 -34.19 4.34 -11.74
N PRO A 39 -33.64 3.98 -12.93
CA PRO A 39 -33.46 2.58 -13.31
C PRO A 39 -32.43 1.85 -12.44
N LEU A 40 -31.40 2.54 -11.92
CA LEU A 40 -30.45 1.95 -10.99
C LEU A 40 -31.13 1.56 -9.67
N ARG A 41 -31.92 2.46 -9.08
CA ARG A 41 -32.68 2.18 -7.85
C ARG A 41 -33.67 1.04 -8.05
N ALA A 42 -34.37 1.02 -9.19
CA ALA A 42 -35.30 -0.06 -9.53
C ALA A 42 -34.58 -1.41 -9.67
N ALA A 43 -33.38 -1.44 -10.26
CA ALA A 43 -32.58 -2.65 -10.39
C ALA A 43 -32.09 -3.19 -9.03
N LEU A 44 -31.66 -2.30 -8.13
CA LEU A 44 -31.25 -2.67 -6.77
C LEU A 44 -32.42 -3.24 -5.95
N ALA A 45 -33.61 -2.63 -6.06
CA ALA A 45 -34.81 -3.08 -5.36
C ALA A 45 -35.31 -4.45 -5.83
N ARG A 46 -34.92 -4.91 -7.02
CA ARG A 46 -35.28 -6.23 -7.56
C ARG A 46 -34.49 -7.38 -6.93
N VAL A 47 -33.38 -7.11 -6.25
CA VAL A 47 -32.57 -8.18 -5.65
C VAL A 47 -33.21 -8.59 -4.31
N PRO A 48 -33.80 -9.79 -4.21
CA PRO A 48 -34.40 -10.23 -2.96
C PRO A 48 -33.29 -10.51 -1.95
N PHE A 49 -33.53 -10.10 -0.70
CA PHE A 49 -32.58 -10.29 0.41
C PHE A 49 -32.14 -11.76 0.56
N ALA A 50 -33.06 -12.71 0.35
CA ALA A 50 -32.76 -14.14 0.39
C ALA A 50 -31.69 -14.56 -0.64
N ARG A 51 -31.71 -14.00 -1.86
CA ARG A 51 -30.67 -14.29 -2.87
C ARG A 51 -29.34 -13.67 -2.48
N PHE A 52 -29.35 -12.46 -1.92
CA PHE A 52 -28.13 -11.83 -1.40
C PHE A 52 -27.46 -12.72 -0.32
N VAL A 53 -28.24 -13.21 0.64
CA VAL A 53 -27.73 -14.12 1.69
C VAL A 53 -27.24 -15.44 1.10
N ALA A 54 -27.97 -16.04 0.17
CA ALA A 54 -27.53 -17.29 -0.48
C ALA A 54 -26.20 -17.10 -1.23
N VAL A 55 -26.06 -15.99 -1.98
CA VAL A 55 -24.82 -15.65 -2.68
C VAL A 55 -23.67 -15.42 -1.68
N LEU A 56 -23.94 -14.73 -0.56
CA LEU A 56 -22.96 -14.54 0.51
C LEU A 56 -22.47 -15.85 1.11
N LEU A 57 -23.37 -16.81 1.36
CA LEU A 57 -23.00 -18.13 1.90
C LEU A 57 -22.12 -18.91 0.93
N VAL A 58 -22.48 -18.96 -0.35
CA VAL A 58 -21.66 -19.63 -1.39
C VAL A 58 -20.32 -18.92 -1.55
N TYR A 59 -20.29 -17.59 -1.46
CA TYR A 59 -19.05 -16.82 -1.48
C TYR A 59 -18.13 -17.16 -0.29
N LEU A 60 -18.68 -17.29 0.92
CA LEU A 60 -17.91 -17.72 2.10
C LEU A 60 -17.35 -19.15 1.95
N LEU A 61 -18.10 -20.07 1.33
CA LEU A 61 -17.60 -21.42 0.99
C LEU A 61 -16.46 -21.35 -0.03
N ALA A 62 -16.58 -20.49 -1.05
CA ALA A 62 -15.51 -20.25 -2.01
C ALA A 62 -14.26 -19.66 -1.34
N LEU A 63 -14.42 -18.79 -0.34
CA LEU A 63 -13.30 -18.28 0.48
C LEU A 63 -12.60 -19.37 1.30
N ALA A 64 -13.35 -20.35 1.82
CA ALA A 64 -12.77 -21.51 2.48
C ALA A 64 -11.94 -22.35 1.49
N GLY A 65 -12.46 -22.56 0.27
CA GLY A 65 -11.71 -23.19 -0.83
C GLY A 65 -10.44 -22.41 -1.20
N ALA A 66 -10.53 -21.08 -1.27
CA ALA A 66 -9.38 -20.21 -1.55
C ALA A 66 -8.32 -20.25 -0.43
N THR A 67 -8.76 -20.38 0.83
CA THR A 67 -7.89 -20.57 1.98
C THR A 67 -7.16 -21.92 1.91
N ALA A 68 -7.87 -22.99 1.54
CA ALA A 68 -7.29 -24.32 1.34
C ALA A 68 -6.27 -24.32 0.18
N LYS A 69 -6.62 -23.67 -0.94
CA LYS A 69 -5.70 -23.43 -2.06
C LYS A 69 -4.42 -22.75 -1.57
N TRP A 70 -4.54 -21.61 -0.89
CA TRP A 70 -3.39 -20.87 -0.39
C TRP A 70 -2.54 -21.70 0.57
N HIS A 71 -3.16 -22.49 1.44
CA HIS A 71 -2.47 -23.41 2.34
C HIS A 71 -1.62 -24.45 1.58
N VAL A 72 -2.18 -25.06 0.52
CA VAL A 72 -1.45 -26.02 -0.32
C VAL A 72 -0.26 -25.34 -1.02
N VAL A 73 -0.48 -24.17 -1.62
CA VAL A 73 0.53 -23.43 -2.37
C VAL A 73 1.66 -22.96 -1.46
N VAL A 74 1.34 -22.34 -0.32
CA VAL A 74 2.35 -21.80 0.61
C VAL A 74 3.18 -22.92 1.26
N ASN A 75 2.56 -24.06 1.56
CA ASN A 75 3.28 -25.21 2.11
C ASN A 75 4.07 -25.99 1.05
N SER A 76 3.68 -25.93 -0.22
CA SER A 76 4.51 -26.45 -1.32
C SER A 76 5.84 -25.68 -1.46
N ALA A 77 5.84 -24.39 -1.13
CA ALA A 77 7.05 -23.56 -1.04
C ALA A 77 7.92 -23.86 0.20
N GLY A 78 7.41 -24.67 1.14
CA GLY A 78 8.11 -25.06 2.37
C GLY A 78 7.85 -24.16 3.57
N ALA A 79 6.72 -23.44 3.61
CA ALA A 79 6.38 -22.54 4.71
C ALA A 79 5.95 -23.24 6.01
N HIS A 80 5.53 -24.51 5.98
CA HIS A 80 5.15 -25.30 7.16
C HIS A 80 4.13 -24.62 8.09
N LEU A 81 3.12 -23.98 7.50
CA LEU A 81 2.01 -23.37 8.24
C LEU A 81 0.94 -24.42 8.53
N LYS A 82 0.40 -24.44 9.75
CA LYS A 82 -0.82 -25.20 10.09
C LYS A 82 -2.03 -24.58 9.38
N PHE A 83 -3.06 -25.38 9.10
CA PHE A 83 -4.26 -24.91 8.41
C PHE A 83 -4.93 -23.71 9.12
N ALA A 84 -5.07 -23.76 10.45
CA ALA A 84 -5.63 -22.65 11.24
C ALA A 84 -4.81 -21.35 11.11
N ALA A 85 -3.47 -21.46 11.05
CA ALA A 85 -2.62 -20.30 10.81
C ALA A 85 -2.79 -19.77 9.38
N SER A 86 -2.95 -20.65 8.40
CA SER A 86 -3.24 -20.27 7.02
C SER A 86 -4.59 -19.57 6.87
N ALA A 87 -5.62 -20.10 7.53
CA ALA A 87 -6.94 -19.49 7.59
C ALA A 87 -6.87 -18.08 8.18
N GLN A 88 -6.21 -17.89 9.32
CA GLN A 88 -6.05 -16.57 9.91
C GLN A 88 -5.28 -15.59 9.01
N CYS A 89 -4.24 -16.05 8.30
CA CYS A 89 -3.51 -15.20 7.36
C CYS A 89 -4.42 -14.77 6.21
N TYR A 90 -5.17 -15.71 5.64
CA TYR A 90 -6.02 -15.46 4.48
C TYR A 90 -7.19 -14.54 4.84
N THR A 91 -7.90 -14.82 5.93
CA THR A 91 -9.03 -14.02 6.40
C THR A 91 -8.63 -12.67 6.95
N GLY A 92 -7.48 -12.58 7.64
CA GLY A 92 -6.89 -11.30 8.05
C GLY A 92 -6.47 -10.45 6.85
N GLY A 93 -6.01 -11.08 5.77
CA GLY A 93 -5.72 -10.42 4.49
C GLY A 93 -6.97 -9.83 3.83
N LEU A 94 -8.05 -10.61 3.72
CA LEU A 94 -9.34 -10.15 3.17
C LEU A 94 -9.92 -8.97 3.95
N PHE A 95 -9.85 -9.02 5.28
CA PHE A 95 -10.25 -7.89 6.10
C PHE A 95 -9.35 -6.66 5.88
N GLY A 96 -8.04 -6.88 5.71
CA GLY A 96 -7.08 -5.84 5.36
C GLY A 96 -7.40 -5.13 4.05
N ASP A 97 -7.88 -5.86 3.03
CA ASP A 97 -8.24 -5.30 1.72
C ASP A 97 -9.34 -4.22 1.79
N LEU A 98 -10.21 -4.22 2.82
CA LEU A 98 -11.22 -3.16 3.00
C LEU A 98 -10.60 -1.80 3.36
N PHE A 99 -9.53 -1.83 4.15
CA PHE A 99 -8.96 -0.62 4.75
C PHE A 99 -7.65 -0.20 4.09
N LEU A 100 -7.02 -1.11 3.34
CA LEU A 100 -5.73 -0.86 2.74
C LEU A 100 -5.83 -0.32 1.30
N PRO A 101 -4.89 0.55 0.89
CA PRO A 101 -4.95 1.34 -0.33
C PRO A 101 -4.91 0.56 -1.66
N SER A 102 -4.89 -0.76 -1.65
CA SER A 102 -4.92 -1.57 -2.87
C SER A 102 -5.26 -3.01 -2.54
N VAL A 103 -5.62 -3.79 -3.56
CA VAL A 103 -5.74 -5.26 -3.50
C VAL A 103 -4.41 -5.93 -3.08
N ILE A 104 -3.29 -5.20 -3.16
CA ILE A 104 -1.97 -5.63 -2.67
C ILE A 104 -1.87 -5.44 -1.14
N GLY A 105 -2.71 -4.59 -0.55
CA GLY A 105 -2.77 -4.34 0.89
C GLY A 105 -3.09 -5.58 1.71
N GLY A 106 -4.13 -6.34 1.33
CA GLY A 106 -4.48 -7.60 2.00
C GLY A 106 -3.39 -8.66 1.87
N ASP A 107 -2.63 -8.66 0.77
CA ASP A 107 -1.43 -9.51 0.65
C ASP A 107 -0.36 -9.12 1.67
N VAL A 108 -0.14 -7.83 1.90
CA VAL A 108 0.80 -7.36 2.92
C VAL A 108 0.34 -7.79 4.31
N ALA A 109 -0.95 -7.66 4.62
CA ALA A 109 -1.52 -8.12 5.89
C ALA A 109 -1.37 -9.65 6.07
N ARG A 110 -1.66 -10.43 5.02
CA ARG A 110 -1.48 -11.88 4.97
C ARG A 110 -0.02 -12.29 5.18
N LEU A 111 0.91 -11.60 4.51
CA LEU A 111 2.35 -11.84 4.63
C LEU A 111 2.88 -11.48 6.03
N ALA A 112 2.41 -10.37 6.62
CA ALA A 112 2.82 -9.95 7.95
C ALA A 112 2.52 -11.03 9.00
N VAL A 113 1.31 -11.59 8.97
CA VAL A 113 0.91 -12.68 9.88
C VAL A 113 1.65 -13.97 9.51
N GLY A 114 1.73 -14.32 8.23
CA GLY A 114 2.36 -15.56 7.76
C GLY A 114 3.85 -15.66 8.07
N ILE A 115 4.60 -14.55 7.91
CA ILE A 115 6.03 -14.47 8.21
C ILE A 115 6.29 -14.68 9.70
N SER A 116 5.43 -14.14 10.58
CA SER A 116 5.57 -14.32 12.03
C SER A 116 5.32 -15.77 12.49
N ARG A 117 4.60 -16.56 11.70
CA ARG A 117 4.15 -17.92 12.06
C ARG A 117 4.90 -19.04 11.33
N SER A 118 5.65 -18.72 10.28
CA SER A 118 6.42 -19.70 9.52
C SER A 118 7.88 -19.73 9.96
N PRO A 119 8.51 -20.92 10.07
CA PRO A 119 9.96 -21.03 10.25
C PRO A 119 10.77 -20.56 9.03
N ARG A 120 10.14 -20.39 7.86
CA ARG A 120 10.79 -20.02 6.60
C ARG A 120 10.09 -18.82 5.94
N PRO A 121 10.43 -17.57 6.29
CA PRO A 121 9.72 -16.39 5.80
C PRO A 121 9.80 -16.22 4.27
N ALA A 122 10.91 -16.62 3.65
CA ALA A 122 11.07 -16.59 2.19
C ALA A 122 10.09 -17.53 1.47
N ALA A 123 9.71 -18.65 2.10
CA ALA A 123 8.74 -19.59 1.54
C ALA A 123 7.32 -19.01 1.57
N VAL A 124 6.96 -18.25 2.61
CA VAL A 124 5.67 -17.55 2.71
C VAL A 124 5.52 -16.52 1.60
N ILE A 125 6.56 -15.70 1.37
CA ILE A 125 6.57 -14.68 0.31
C ILE A 125 6.47 -15.34 -1.07
N THR A 126 7.28 -16.36 -1.32
CA THR A 126 7.28 -17.06 -2.63
C THR A 126 5.96 -17.80 -2.86
N GLY A 127 5.39 -18.42 -1.82
CA GLY A 127 4.09 -19.07 -1.88
C GLY A 127 2.95 -18.07 -2.17
N ASN A 128 2.98 -16.88 -1.57
CA ASN A 128 1.98 -15.85 -1.86
C ASN A 128 2.08 -15.31 -3.30
N LEU A 129 3.31 -15.14 -3.80
CA LEU A 129 3.53 -14.75 -5.20
C LEU A 129 3.05 -15.84 -6.17
N ALA A 130 3.34 -17.12 -5.86
CA ALA A 130 2.86 -18.25 -6.66
C ALA A 130 1.33 -18.33 -6.66
N ASP A 131 0.68 -18.05 -5.53
CA ASP A 131 -0.78 -18.00 -5.42
C ASP A 131 -1.39 -16.93 -6.36
N ARG A 132 -0.80 -15.73 -6.41
CA ARG A 132 -1.23 -14.65 -7.32
C ARG A 132 -1.06 -15.02 -8.79
N LEU A 133 0.05 -15.68 -9.15
CA LEU A 133 0.27 -16.16 -10.51
C LEU A 133 -0.74 -17.25 -10.90
N LEU A 134 -1.05 -18.17 -9.98
CA LEU A 134 -2.06 -19.20 -10.19
C LEU A 134 -3.46 -18.59 -10.34
N ASP A 135 -3.79 -17.55 -9.58
CA ASP A 135 -5.05 -16.81 -9.73
C ASP A 135 -5.14 -16.10 -11.08
N LEU A 136 -4.06 -15.47 -11.55
CA LEU A 136 -4.02 -14.85 -12.87
C LEU A 136 -4.16 -15.91 -13.98
N ALA A 137 -3.48 -17.05 -13.84
CA ALA A 137 -3.61 -18.17 -14.79
C ALA A 137 -5.03 -18.73 -14.81
N ALA A 138 -5.69 -18.86 -13.65
CA ALA A 138 -7.09 -19.29 -13.57
C ALA A 138 -8.03 -18.29 -14.25
N GLN A 139 -7.81 -16.98 -14.06
CA GLN A 139 -8.59 -15.93 -14.74
C GLN A 139 -8.42 -16.01 -16.27
N LEU A 140 -7.19 -16.12 -16.77
CA LEU A 140 -6.91 -16.27 -18.19
C LEU A 140 -7.55 -17.53 -18.78
N THR A 141 -7.59 -18.63 -18.01
CA THR A 141 -8.24 -19.88 -18.44
C THR A 141 -9.74 -19.69 -18.60
N LEU A 142 -10.40 -19.04 -17.65
CA LEU A 142 -11.84 -18.73 -17.73
C LEU A 142 -12.17 -17.80 -18.90
N ILE A 143 -11.33 -16.78 -19.14
CA ILE A 143 -11.43 -15.90 -20.31
C ILE A 143 -11.33 -16.74 -21.60
N GLY A 144 -10.33 -17.62 -21.71
CA GLY A 144 -10.15 -18.49 -22.86
C GLY A 144 -11.36 -19.38 -23.14
N ILE A 145 -11.89 -20.03 -22.10
CA ILE A 145 -13.12 -20.84 -22.19
C ILE A 145 -14.30 -19.97 -22.63
N GLY A 146 -14.46 -18.77 -22.06
CA GLY A 146 -15.54 -17.85 -22.42
C GLY A 146 -15.48 -17.39 -23.87
N VAL A 147 -14.27 -17.07 -24.39
CA VAL A 147 -14.04 -16.68 -25.78
C VAL A 147 -14.33 -17.83 -26.74
N MET A 148 -13.94 -19.07 -26.41
CA MET A 148 -14.23 -20.24 -27.24
C MET A 148 -15.73 -20.55 -27.34
N LEU A 149 -16.50 -20.26 -26.29
CA LEU A 149 -17.94 -20.49 -26.24
C LEU A 149 -18.77 -19.32 -26.80
N LEU A 150 -18.15 -18.17 -27.09
CA LEU A 150 -18.81 -16.93 -27.51
C LEU A 150 -19.46 -16.97 -28.91
N PRO A 151 -18.84 -17.58 -29.95
CA PRO A 151 -19.37 -17.56 -31.31
C PRO A 151 -20.74 -18.24 -31.46
N GLY A 152 -21.04 -19.21 -30.60
CA GLY A 152 -22.27 -20.02 -30.67
C GLY A 152 -23.50 -19.39 -30.02
N SER A 153 -23.36 -18.35 -29.19
CA SER A 153 -24.42 -17.87 -28.29
C SER A 153 -24.95 -16.47 -28.61
N LEU A 154 -24.40 -15.79 -29.62
CA LEU A 154 -24.75 -14.40 -29.96
C LEU A 154 -25.51 -14.27 -31.28
N PRO A 155 -26.55 -13.40 -31.35
CA PRO A 155 -27.17 -12.96 -32.59
C PRO A 155 -26.14 -12.37 -33.56
N VAL A 156 -26.29 -12.60 -34.87
CA VAL A 156 -25.31 -12.23 -35.91
C VAL A 156 -24.92 -10.74 -35.85
N ALA A 157 -25.86 -9.86 -35.52
CA ALA A 157 -25.64 -8.41 -35.42
C ALA A 157 -24.68 -7.99 -34.28
N LEU A 158 -24.56 -8.79 -33.22
CA LEU A 158 -23.73 -8.45 -32.04
C LEU A 158 -22.36 -9.14 -32.04
N ARG A 159 -22.08 -10.04 -33.01
CA ARG A 159 -20.81 -10.78 -33.07
C ARG A 159 -19.61 -9.89 -33.37
N ALA A 160 -19.74 -8.97 -34.34
CA ALA A 160 -18.67 -8.06 -34.73
C ALA A 160 -18.26 -7.09 -33.60
N PRO A 161 -19.19 -6.32 -32.96
CA PRO A 161 -18.81 -5.40 -31.88
C PRO A 161 -18.30 -6.11 -30.62
N ALA A 162 -18.85 -7.29 -30.30
CA ALA A 162 -18.36 -8.11 -29.18
C ALA A 162 -16.91 -8.57 -29.39
N GLY A 163 -16.57 -9.01 -30.61
CA GLY A 163 -15.20 -9.43 -30.95
C GLY A 163 -14.18 -8.31 -30.77
N HIS A 164 -14.50 -7.10 -31.22
CA HIS A 164 -13.61 -5.94 -31.10
C HIS A 164 -13.32 -5.53 -29.65
N VAL A 165 -14.34 -5.46 -28.79
CA VAL A 165 -14.13 -5.06 -27.38
C VAL A 165 -13.36 -6.12 -26.60
N LEU A 166 -13.60 -7.40 -26.86
CA LEU A 166 -12.82 -8.47 -26.26
C LEU A 166 -11.36 -8.47 -26.73
N PHE A 167 -11.12 -8.19 -28.01
CA PHE A 167 -9.78 -8.03 -28.56
C PHE A 167 -9.05 -6.84 -27.92
N VAL A 168 -9.70 -5.68 -27.81
CA VAL A 168 -9.14 -4.49 -27.15
C VAL A 168 -8.86 -4.76 -25.66
N GLY A 169 -9.77 -5.45 -24.96
CA GLY A 169 -9.58 -5.87 -23.57
C GLY A 169 -8.39 -6.82 -23.39
N ALA A 170 -8.23 -7.79 -24.30
CA ALA A 170 -7.10 -8.71 -24.30
C ALA A 170 -5.77 -8.00 -24.64
N LEU A 171 -5.78 -7.06 -25.58
CA LEU A 171 -4.62 -6.23 -25.92
C LEU A 171 -4.21 -5.35 -24.74
N ALA A 172 -5.16 -4.69 -24.07
CA ALA A 172 -4.90 -3.89 -22.88
C ALA A 172 -4.29 -4.73 -21.74
N LEU A 173 -4.76 -5.96 -21.57
CA LEU A 173 -4.19 -6.92 -20.61
C LEU A 173 -2.75 -7.32 -20.98
N LEU A 174 -2.50 -7.60 -22.27
CA LEU A 174 -1.16 -7.93 -22.77
C LEU A 174 -0.18 -6.78 -22.55
N VAL A 175 -0.60 -5.54 -22.85
CA VAL A 175 0.17 -4.32 -22.61
C VAL A 175 0.48 -4.15 -21.12
N LEU A 176 -0.50 -4.37 -20.23
CA LEU A 176 -0.31 -4.29 -18.78
C LEU A 176 0.70 -5.33 -18.27
N ILE A 177 0.63 -6.56 -18.78
CA ILE A 177 1.59 -7.63 -18.45
C ILE A 177 3.00 -7.27 -18.94
N LEU A 178 3.11 -6.72 -20.15
CA LEU A 178 4.38 -6.29 -20.74
C LEU A 178 5.00 -5.12 -19.96
N LEU A 179 4.18 -4.15 -19.54
CA LEU A 179 4.57 -3.02 -18.68
C LEU A 179 5.08 -3.51 -17.33
N LEU A 180 4.36 -4.42 -16.68
CA LEU A 180 4.78 -5.03 -15.41
C LEU A 180 6.08 -5.82 -15.59
N TRP A 181 6.24 -6.56 -16.69
CA TRP A 181 7.46 -7.29 -16.99
C TRP A 181 8.65 -6.36 -17.21
N VAL A 182 8.49 -5.27 -17.97
CA VAL A 182 9.51 -4.23 -18.19
C VAL A 182 9.88 -3.53 -16.88
N LEU A 183 8.92 -3.26 -16.00
CA LEU A 183 9.15 -2.64 -14.69
C LEU A 183 9.95 -3.56 -13.75
N VAL A 184 9.71 -4.88 -13.81
CA VAL A 184 10.37 -5.88 -12.96
C VAL A 184 11.73 -6.33 -13.53
N ARG A 185 11.94 -6.24 -14.85
CA ARG A 185 13.18 -6.64 -15.54
C ARG A 185 14.47 -5.97 -15.01
N PRO A 186 14.52 -4.64 -14.74
CA PRO A 186 15.72 -4.01 -14.19
C PRO A 186 15.99 -4.41 -12.72
N LEU A 187 14.96 -4.76 -11.94
CA LEU A 187 15.13 -5.27 -10.58
C LEU A 187 15.87 -6.62 -10.56
N VAL A 188 15.72 -7.46 -11.58
CA VAL A 188 16.38 -8.78 -11.65
C VAL A 188 17.86 -8.71 -12.09
N ARG A 189 18.30 -7.58 -12.67
CA ARG A 189 19.67 -7.37 -13.18
C ARG A 189 20.66 -6.77 -12.17
N GLY A 190 20.22 -6.45 -10.94
CA GLY A 190 21.07 -5.81 -9.92
C GLY A 190 22.27 -6.69 -9.45
N ARG A 191 23.49 -6.13 -9.51
CA ARG A 191 24.78 -6.81 -9.26
C ARG A 191 25.10 -7.14 -7.78
N SER A 192 24.27 -6.79 -6.81
CA SER A 192 24.57 -6.96 -5.37
C SER A 192 24.53 -8.42 -4.89
N ILE A 193 25.58 -8.88 -4.19
CA ILE A 193 25.73 -10.23 -3.63
C ILE A 193 24.59 -10.61 -2.66
N ARG A 194 24.05 -9.63 -1.90
CA ARG A 194 22.88 -9.83 -1.02
C ARG A 194 21.60 -10.07 -1.81
N PHE A 195 21.43 -9.36 -2.93
CA PHE A 195 20.31 -9.58 -3.84
C PHE A 195 20.43 -10.96 -4.50
N ARG A 196 21.63 -11.40 -4.92
CA ARG A 196 21.85 -12.77 -5.39
C ARG A 196 21.52 -13.83 -4.35
N ARG A 197 21.80 -13.62 -3.05
CA ARG A 197 21.41 -14.57 -1.99
C ARG A 197 19.88 -14.65 -1.80
N ARG A 198 19.17 -13.52 -1.77
CA ARG A 198 17.69 -13.51 -1.70
C ARG A 198 17.06 -14.08 -2.97
N LEU A 199 17.61 -13.75 -4.15
CA LEU A 199 17.22 -14.31 -5.43
C LEU A 199 17.55 -15.80 -5.52
N ALA A 200 18.63 -16.27 -4.89
CA ALA A 200 18.97 -17.69 -4.80
C ALA A 200 18.00 -18.45 -3.88
N GLN A 201 17.60 -17.86 -2.75
CA GLN A 201 16.54 -18.40 -1.88
C GLN A 201 15.19 -18.42 -2.58
N ALA A 202 14.83 -17.36 -3.31
CA ALA A 202 13.63 -17.31 -4.14
C ALA A 202 13.71 -18.32 -5.30
N ARG A 203 14.83 -18.42 -6.03
CA ARG A 203 15.06 -19.44 -7.07
C ARG A 203 15.03 -20.87 -6.51
N HIS A 204 15.48 -21.07 -5.28
CA HIS A 204 15.40 -22.37 -4.62
C HIS A 204 13.96 -22.70 -4.22
N ALA A 205 13.19 -21.73 -3.71
CA ALA A 205 11.76 -21.90 -3.43
C ALA A 205 10.94 -22.12 -4.71
N ILE A 206 11.23 -21.37 -5.79
CA ILE A 206 10.63 -21.56 -7.12
C ILE A 206 10.98 -22.95 -7.68
N ARG A 207 12.24 -23.40 -7.56
CA ARG A 207 12.64 -24.76 -7.95
C ARG A 207 11.95 -25.85 -7.12
N MET A 208 11.72 -25.61 -5.83
CA MET A 208 10.97 -26.54 -4.97
C MET A 208 9.51 -26.66 -5.38
N ILE A 209 8.90 -25.54 -5.77
CA ILE A 209 7.53 -25.49 -6.32
C ILE A 209 7.47 -26.21 -7.68
N ALA A 210 8.43 -25.93 -8.58
CA ALA A 210 8.52 -26.56 -9.89
C ALA A 210 8.74 -28.09 -9.83
N ARG A 211 9.38 -28.60 -8.77
CA ARG A 211 9.57 -30.04 -8.53
C ARG A 211 8.31 -30.80 -8.11
N ARG A 212 7.21 -30.10 -7.79
CA ARG A 212 5.92 -30.71 -7.38
C ARG A 212 4.77 -30.24 -8.29
N PRO A 213 4.80 -30.60 -9.59
CA PRO A 213 3.82 -30.10 -10.57
C PRO A 213 2.37 -30.47 -10.21
N HIS A 214 2.15 -31.63 -9.58
CA HIS A 214 0.82 -32.05 -9.12
C HIS A 214 0.17 -31.07 -8.13
N ARG A 215 0.95 -30.42 -7.25
CA ARG A 215 0.41 -29.44 -6.28
C ARG A 215 0.12 -28.09 -6.94
N LEU A 216 0.88 -27.73 -7.97
CA LEU A 216 0.60 -26.55 -8.79
C LEU A 216 -0.66 -26.76 -9.62
N LEU A 217 -0.81 -27.94 -10.22
CA LEU A 217 -2.02 -28.32 -10.95
C LEU A 217 -3.25 -28.28 -10.03
N LEU A 218 -3.16 -28.87 -8.84
CA LEU A 218 -4.23 -28.79 -7.83
C LEU A 218 -4.54 -27.33 -7.44
N GLY A 219 -3.50 -26.52 -7.21
CA GLY A 219 -3.67 -25.09 -6.90
C GLY A 219 -4.34 -24.31 -8.04
N TRP A 220 -4.00 -24.62 -9.29
CA TRP A 220 -4.61 -24.01 -10.48
C TRP A 220 -6.07 -24.46 -10.65
N MET A 221 -6.37 -25.76 -10.51
CA MET A 221 -7.74 -26.28 -10.57
C MET A 221 -8.62 -25.67 -9.48
N LEU A 222 -8.13 -25.62 -8.23
CA LEU A 222 -8.83 -24.92 -7.14
C LEU A 222 -9.01 -23.43 -7.44
N GLY A 223 -8.02 -22.79 -8.09
CA GLY A 223 -8.12 -21.43 -8.59
C GLY A 223 -9.26 -21.26 -9.59
N ILE A 224 -9.34 -22.13 -10.61
CA ILE A 224 -10.42 -22.12 -11.61
C ILE A 224 -11.78 -22.30 -10.93
N THR A 225 -11.92 -23.26 -10.01
CA THR A 225 -13.17 -23.49 -9.28
C THR A 225 -13.60 -22.27 -8.47
N VAL A 226 -12.69 -21.66 -7.72
CA VAL A 226 -12.98 -20.46 -6.91
C VAL A 226 -13.33 -19.27 -7.80
N GLN A 227 -12.54 -18.97 -8.83
CA GLN A 227 -12.80 -17.85 -9.73
C GLN A 227 -14.09 -18.08 -10.55
N GLY A 228 -14.33 -19.31 -11.01
CA GLY A 228 -15.56 -19.70 -11.71
C GLY A 228 -16.79 -19.56 -10.83
N THR A 229 -16.68 -19.90 -9.54
CA THR A 229 -17.75 -19.64 -8.56
C THR A 229 -18.05 -18.15 -8.47
N TYR A 230 -17.04 -17.27 -8.44
CA TYR A 230 -17.28 -15.82 -8.45
C TYR A 230 -17.97 -15.32 -9.72
N VAL A 231 -17.61 -15.86 -10.89
CA VAL A 231 -18.30 -15.56 -12.15
C VAL A 231 -19.78 -15.99 -12.07
N LEU A 232 -20.05 -17.21 -11.62
CA LEU A 232 -21.40 -17.75 -11.47
C LEU A 232 -22.24 -16.91 -10.51
N LEU A 233 -21.69 -16.57 -9.35
CA LEU A 233 -22.38 -15.73 -8.36
C LEU A 233 -22.71 -14.35 -8.94
N THR A 234 -21.79 -13.75 -9.68
CA THR A 234 -22.04 -12.46 -10.34
C THR A 234 -23.11 -12.58 -11.42
N ALA A 235 -23.07 -13.64 -12.24
CA ALA A 235 -24.10 -13.89 -13.26
C ALA A 235 -25.49 -14.09 -12.63
N LEU A 236 -25.58 -14.81 -11.51
CA LEU A 236 -26.82 -15.00 -10.74
C LEU A 236 -27.36 -13.69 -10.17
N LEU A 237 -26.48 -12.81 -9.66
CA LEU A 237 -26.87 -11.46 -9.25
C LEU A 237 -27.33 -10.63 -10.45
N GLY A 238 -26.67 -10.75 -11.61
CA GLY A 238 -27.06 -10.11 -12.86
C GLY A 238 -28.49 -10.46 -13.26
N ILE A 239 -28.83 -11.76 -13.25
CA ILE A 239 -30.19 -12.24 -13.52
C ILE A 239 -31.18 -11.63 -12.52
N SER A 240 -30.79 -11.47 -11.25
CA SER A 240 -31.64 -10.87 -10.21
C SER A 240 -31.86 -9.36 -10.39
N CYS A 241 -30.87 -8.64 -10.93
CA CYS A 241 -31.00 -7.24 -11.33
C CYS A 241 -31.84 -7.07 -12.61
N GLY A 242 -32.13 -8.15 -13.35
CA GLY A 242 -32.83 -8.15 -14.63
C GLY A 242 -31.92 -8.16 -15.86
N LEU A 243 -30.62 -8.39 -15.67
CA LEU A 243 -29.64 -8.53 -16.74
C LEU A 243 -29.54 -10.00 -17.19
N ARG A 244 -30.13 -10.31 -18.35
CA ARG A 244 -30.10 -11.66 -18.94
C ARG A 244 -29.03 -11.71 -20.02
N LEU A 245 -27.85 -12.19 -19.66
CA LEU A 245 -26.73 -12.42 -20.57
C LEU A 245 -26.28 -13.88 -20.49
N PRO A 246 -25.80 -14.47 -21.59
CA PRO A 246 -25.30 -15.83 -21.57
C PRO A 246 -24.04 -15.94 -20.70
N LEU A 247 -23.87 -17.07 -20.02
CA LEU A 247 -22.77 -17.28 -19.07
C LEU A 247 -21.38 -17.11 -19.69
N CYS A 248 -21.22 -17.44 -20.99
CA CYS A 248 -19.96 -17.26 -21.72
C CYS A 248 -19.49 -15.80 -21.75
N VAL A 249 -20.41 -14.83 -21.76
CA VAL A 249 -20.06 -13.39 -21.70
C VAL A 249 -19.53 -13.03 -20.32
N TRP A 250 -20.14 -13.55 -19.26
CA TRP A 250 -19.67 -13.37 -17.88
C TRP A 250 -18.30 -14.01 -17.64
N LEU A 251 -18.03 -15.17 -18.24
CA LEU A 251 -16.73 -15.85 -18.17
C LEU A 251 -15.58 -15.01 -18.74
N VAL A 252 -15.87 -14.08 -19.64
CA VAL A 252 -14.88 -13.14 -20.18
C VAL A 252 -14.87 -11.81 -19.43
N ALA A 253 -16.03 -11.18 -19.29
CA ALA A 253 -16.15 -9.83 -18.76
C ALA A 253 -15.72 -9.74 -17.29
N TRP A 254 -16.10 -10.71 -16.46
CA TRP A 254 -15.83 -10.65 -15.02
C TRP A 254 -14.34 -10.80 -14.68
N PRO A 255 -13.61 -11.83 -15.17
CA PRO A 255 -12.18 -11.92 -14.88
C PRO A 255 -11.39 -10.73 -15.43
N LEU A 256 -11.76 -10.21 -16.60
CA LEU A 256 -11.07 -9.07 -17.21
C LEU A 256 -11.30 -7.77 -16.43
N ALA A 257 -12.54 -7.53 -15.97
CA ALA A 257 -12.84 -6.44 -15.04
C ALA A 257 -12.09 -6.56 -13.71
N LYS A 258 -11.95 -7.78 -13.17
CA LYS A 258 -11.18 -8.02 -11.94
C LYS A 258 -9.69 -7.75 -12.13
N ILE A 259 -9.12 -8.03 -13.30
CA ILE A 259 -7.73 -7.67 -13.60
C ILE A 259 -7.57 -6.15 -13.73
N ALA A 260 -8.51 -5.46 -14.39
CA ALA A 260 -8.51 -4.00 -14.45
C ALA A 260 -8.54 -3.34 -13.05
N ALA A 261 -9.24 -3.97 -12.10
CA ALA A 261 -9.32 -3.51 -10.71
C ALA A 261 -8.01 -3.67 -9.89
N VAL A 262 -6.98 -4.33 -10.43
CA VAL A 262 -5.65 -4.45 -9.79
C VAL A 262 -4.89 -3.12 -9.83
N VAL A 263 -5.21 -2.24 -10.78
CA VAL A 263 -4.57 -0.93 -10.90
C VAL A 263 -4.91 -0.08 -9.66
N PRO A 264 -3.92 0.49 -8.94
CA PRO A 264 -4.14 1.16 -7.65
C PRO A 264 -4.73 2.57 -7.79
N LEU A 265 -5.76 2.73 -8.62
CA LEU A 265 -6.46 3.99 -8.84
C LEU A 265 -7.48 4.28 -7.73
N THR A 266 -8.19 3.26 -7.24
CA THR A 266 -9.24 3.40 -6.21
C THR A 266 -9.05 2.41 -5.06
N GLN A 267 -9.71 2.65 -3.93
CA GLN A 267 -9.68 1.77 -2.77
C GLN A 267 -10.24 0.38 -3.14
N GLY A 268 -9.42 -0.67 -3.06
CA GLY A 268 -9.85 -2.03 -3.41
C GLY A 268 -10.28 -2.24 -4.87
N GLY A 269 -10.05 -1.28 -5.76
CA GLY A 269 -10.57 -1.31 -7.14
C GLY A 269 -12.07 -0.99 -7.28
N ILE A 270 -12.70 -0.50 -6.21
CA ILE A 270 -14.11 -0.06 -6.19
C ILE A 270 -14.31 1.05 -7.24
N GLY A 271 -15.33 0.91 -8.08
CA GLY A 271 -15.63 1.83 -9.18
C GLY A 271 -14.89 1.51 -10.47
N VAL A 272 -13.64 1.06 -10.40
CA VAL A 272 -12.86 0.65 -11.59
C VAL A 272 -13.38 -0.67 -12.15
N ARG A 273 -13.66 -1.64 -11.28
CA ARG A 273 -14.25 -2.93 -11.69
C ARG A 273 -15.63 -2.72 -12.31
N GLU A 274 -16.47 -1.91 -11.67
CA GLU A 274 -17.82 -1.60 -12.12
C GLU A 274 -17.81 -0.86 -13.47
N ALA A 275 -16.95 0.15 -13.63
CA ALA A 275 -16.76 0.84 -14.90
C ALA A 275 -16.27 -0.12 -15.99
N ALA A 276 -15.29 -0.97 -15.68
CA ALA A 276 -14.81 -1.98 -16.62
C ALA A 276 -15.93 -2.96 -17.03
N LEU A 277 -16.78 -3.39 -16.10
CA LEU A 277 -17.93 -4.25 -16.42
C LEU A 277 -18.93 -3.54 -17.35
N VAL A 278 -19.25 -2.27 -17.10
CA VAL A 278 -20.15 -1.49 -17.96
C VAL A 278 -19.59 -1.41 -19.39
N VAL A 279 -18.29 -1.10 -19.52
CA VAL A 279 -17.63 -1.00 -20.84
C VAL A 279 -17.55 -2.36 -21.54
N LEU A 280 -17.21 -3.42 -20.81
CA LEU A 280 -17.07 -4.77 -21.38
C LEU A 280 -18.40 -5.41 -21.76
N LEU A 281 -19.49 -5.06 -21.07
CA LEU A 281 -20.82 -5.61 -21.33
C LEU A 281 -21.65 -4.76 -22.30
N ALA A 282 -21.32 -3.49 -22.52
CA ALA A 282 -22.02 -2.60 -23.45
C ALA A 282 -22.20 -3.17 -24.87
N PRO A 283 -21.20 -3.83 -25.50
CA PRO A 283 -21.35 -4.42 -26.85
C PRO A 283 -22.37 -5.55 -26.93
N PHE A 284 -22.73 -6.15 -25.79
CA PHE A 284 -23.71 -7.22 -25.70
C PHE A 284 -25.14 -6.68 -25.48
N GLY A 285 -25.35 -5.37 -25.64
CA GLY A 285 -26.63 -4.71 -25.40
C GLY A 285 -27.01 -4.62 -23.92
N ALA A 286 -26.05 -4.80 -23.02
CA ALA A 286 -26.30 -4.76 -21.58
C ALA A 286 -26.59 -3.32 -21.13
N PRO A 287 -27.76 -3.03 -20.55
CA PRO A 287 -28.05 -1.70 -20.05
C PRO A 287 -27.10 -1.35 -18.91
N ALA A 288 -26.35 -0.25 -19.07
CA ALA A 288 -25.35 0.19 -18.11
C ALA A 288 -25.87 0.31 -16.65
N PRO A 289 -27.12 0.75 -16.36
CA PRO A 289 -27.65 0.76 -15.00
C PRO A 289 -27.76 -0.64 -14.36
N LEU A 290 -28.11 -1.66 -15.14
CA LEU A 290 -28.27 -3.03 -14.63
C LEU A 290 -26.92 -3.69 -14.36
N VAL A 291 -25.93 -3.42 -15.22
CA VAL A 291 -24.55 -3.87 -15.05
C VAL A 291 -23.95 -3.24 -13.79
N LEU A 292 -24.11 -1.93 -13.63
CA LEU A 292 -23.62 -1.21 -12.45
C LEU A 292 -24.30 -1.72 -11.16
N ALA A 293 -25.63 -1.92 -11.18
CA ALA A 293 -26.35 -2.49 -10.03
C ALA A 293 -25.77 -3.85 -9.62
N THR A 294 -25.49 -4.72 -10.60
CA THR A 294 -24.92 -6.05 -10.35
C THR A 294 -23.54 -5.96 -9.67
N GLY A 295 -22.67 -5.07 -10.17
CA GLY A 295 -21.35 -4.84 -9.58
C GLY A 295 -21.42 -4.28 -8.16
N ILE A 296 -22.32 -3.32 -7.90
CA ILE A 296 -22.53 -2.74 -6.57
C ILE A 296 -23.04 -3.79 -5.57
N VAL A 297 -24.00 -4.62 -5.96
CA VAL A 297 -24.52 -5.69 -5.10
C VAL A 297 -23.44 -6.71 -4.77
N PHE A 298 -22.60 -7.06 -5.75
CA PHE A 298 -21.47 -7.96 -5.52
C PHE A 298 -20.44 -7.34 -4.57
N GLU A 299 -20.16 -6.03 -4.68
CA GLU A 299 -19.29 -5.33 -3.72
C GLU A 299 -19.86 -5.40 -2.30
N GLY A 300 -21.18 -5.28 -2.14
CA GLY A 300 -21.86 -5.53 -0.87
C GLY A 300 -21.59 -6.93 -0.31
N VAL A 301 -21.57 -7.95 -1.15
CA VAL A 301 -21.20 -9.33 -0.76
C VAL A 301 -19.75 -9.41 -0.30
N ILE A 302 -18.81 -8.80 -1.03
CA ILE A 302 -17.38 -8.78 -0.65
C ILE A 302 -17.20 -8.12 0.71
N ILE A 303 -17.81 -6.96 0.93
CA ILE A 303 -17.70 -6.20 2.19
C ILE A 303 -18.26 -7.05 3.34
N ALA A 304 -19.45 -7.61 3.19
CA ALA A 304 -20.07 -8.45 4.21
C ALA A 304 -19.20 -9.68 4.54
N ALA A 305 -18.69 -10.36 3.52
CA ALA A 305 -17.83 -11.52 3.69
C ALA A 305 -16.49 -11.17 4.34
N ALA A 306 -15.87 -10.06 3.99
CA ALA A 306 -14.60 -9.62 4.56
C ALA A 306 -14.73 -9.19 6.02
N MET A 307 -15.87 -8.59 6.41
CA MET A 307 -16.18 -8.30 7.81
C MET A 307 -16.30 -9.59 8.63
N LEU A 308 -17.02 -10.59 8.10
CA LEU A 308 -17.11 -11.92 8.72
C LEU A 308 -15.73 -12.59 8.80
N ALA A 309 -14.93 -12.51 7.73
CA ALA A 309 -13.56 -13.03 7.69
C ALA A 309 -12.66 -12.37 8.76
N GLY A 310 -12.73 -11.04 8.93
CA GLY A 310 -12.01 -10.34 10.00
C GLY A 310 -12.36 -10.88 11.38
N TRP A 311 -13.63 -11.18 11.63
CA TRP A 311 -14.08 -11.76 12.90
C TRP A 311 -13.52 -13.17 13.12
N THR A 312 -13.53 -14.02 12.09
CA THR A 312 -12.88 -15.36 12.16
C THR A 312 -11.38 -15.27 12.39
N ALA A 313 -10.68 -14.28 11.83
CA ALA A 313 -9.25 -14.08 12.02
C ALA A 313 -8.90 -13.76 13.49
N VAL A 314 -9.75 -12.99 14.18
CA VAL A 314 -9.61 -12.68 15.60
C VAL A 314 -9.86 -13.92 16.46
N LEU A 315 -10.90 -14.70 16.15
CA LEU A 315 -11.21 -15.94 16.87
C LEU A 315 -10.09 -16.98 16.74
N LEU A 316 -9.59 -17.21 15.52
CA LEU A 316 -8.47 -18.12 15.25
C LEU A 316 -7.15 -17.61 15.86
N GLY A 317 -7.00 -16.29 16.01
CA GLY A 317 -5.88 -15.66 16.71
C GLY A 317 -5.81 -16.01 18.20
N LYS A 318 -6.95 -16.19 18.86
CA LYS A 318 -7.04 -16.61 20.27
C LYS A 318 -6.81 -18.12 20.46
N ALA A 319 -7.23 -18.95 19.51
CA ALA A 319 -7.04 -20.41 19.56
C ALA A 319 -5.61 -20.87 19.22
N ALA A 320 -4.84 -20.05 18.51
CA ALA A 320 -3.48 -20.36 18.06
C ALA A 320 -2.38 -19.73 18.94
N ILE A 321 -2.57 -19.73 20.27
CA ILE A 321 -1.50 -19.43 21.24
C ILE A 321 -0.89 -20.76 21.67
N PRO A 322 0.17 -21.27 21.01
CA PRO A 322 0.98 -22.29 21.65
C PRO A 322 1.70 -21.64 22.82
N THR A 323 1.55 -22.25 24.01
CA THR A 323 2.37 -22.02 25.19
C THR A 323 3.84 -21.87 24.79
N PHE A 324 4.38 -20.71 25.09
CA PHE A 324 5.75 -20.33 24.77
C PHE A 324 6.72 -21.24 25.53
N SER A 325 7.34 -22.20 24.85
CA SER A 325 8.40 -23.03 25.43
C SER A 325 9.73 -22.26 25.40
N PRO A 326 10.51 -22.17 26.51
CA PRO A 326 11.62 -21.22 26.67
C PRO A 326 12.88 -21.48 25.81
N GLY A 327 12.86 -22.46 24.90
CA GLY A 327 14.06 -22.94 24.21
C GLY A 327 14.57 -22.10 23.03
N ARG A 328 13.85 -21.05 22.58
CA ARG A 328 14.18 -20.34 21.33
C ARG A 328 15.03 -19.07 21.48
N SER A 329 15.71 -18.91 22.62
CA SER A 329 16.68 -17.81 22.87
C SER A 329 17.96 -17.90 22.02
N LYS A 330 18.25 -19.05 21.39
CA LYS A 330 19.47 -19.23 20.58
C LYS A 330 19.41 -18.62 19.17
N CYS A 331 18.24 -18.42 18.57
CA CYS A 331 18.14 -17.76 17.25
C CYS A 331 18.22 -16.22 17.35
N TRP A 332 17.99 -15.67 18.54
CA TRP A 332 18.05 -14.24 18.84
C TRP A 332 19.49 -13.73 19.04
N LYS A 333 20.41 -14.58 19.51
CA LYS A 333 21.84 -14.24 19.63
C LYS A 333 22.59 -14.16 18.28
N LYS A 334 21.94 -14.47 17.15
CA LYS A 334 22.50 -14.38 15.78
C LYS A 334 21.79 -13.35 14.89
N LEU A 335 21.26 -12.26 15.45
CA LEU A 335 21.11 -11.01 14.69
C LEU A 335 22.38 -10.18 14.88
N PRO A 336 23.37 -10.25 13.97
CA PRO A 336 24.53 -9.36 14.02
C PRO A 336 24.05 -7.95 13.68
N GLY A 337 23.92 -7.09 14.69
CA GLY A 337 23.64 -5.66 14.55
C GLY A 337 22.27 -5.32 13.95
N ILE A 338 21.64 -4.27 14.44
CA ILE A 338 20.55 -3.62 13.71
C ILE A 338 21.13 -3.18 12.36
N SER A 339 20.77 -3.88 11.29
CA SER A 339 21.34 -3.61 9.98
C SER A 339 20.92 -2.20 9.54
N CYS A 340 21.87 -1.30 9.40
CA CYS A 340 21.68 0.13 9.09
C CYS A 340 21.14 0.38 7.66
N TRP A 341 21.15 -0.61 6.77
CA TRP A 341 20.78 -0.42 5.36
C TRP A 341 19.33 0.04 5.10
N PRO A 342 18.27 -0.38 5.83
CA PRO A 342 16.91 0.09 5.58
C PRO A 342 16.75 1.58 5.94
N TRP A 343 17.49 2.04 6.94
CA TRP A 343 17.53 3.44 7.38
C TRP A 343 18.15 4.32 6.32
N SER A 344 19.28 3.89 5.76
CA SER A 344 19.93 4.58 4.64
C SER A 344 19.04 4.63 3.40
N LEU A 345 18.36 3.52 3.06
CA LEU A 345 17.48 3.48 1.90
C LEU A 345 16.24 4.37 2.09
N ALA A 346 15.63 4.36 3.28
CA ALA A 346 14.50 5.23 3.58
C ALA A 346 14.90 6.71 3.56
N SER A 347 16.06 7.06 4.12
CA SER A 347 16.61 8.41 4.04
C SER A 347 16.81 8.86 2.58
N LEU A 348 17.39 7.99 1.74
CA LEU A 348 17.59 8.26 0.31
C LEU A 348 16.27 8.50 -0.44
N PHE A 349 15.27 7.65 -0.25
CA PHE A 349 13.94 7.84 -0.87
C PHE A 349 13.28 9.13 -0.38
N MET A 350 13.40 9.43 0.92
CA MET A 350 12.85 10.68 1.45
C MET A 350 13.55 11.90 0.86
N TYR A 351 14.86 11.85 0.68
CA TYR A 351 15.64 12.91 0.02
C TYR A 351 15.16 13.13 -1.43
N MET A 352 15.00 12.05 -2.22
CA MET A 352 14.51 12.15 -3.60
C MET A 352 13.12 12.78 -3.69
N VAL A 353 12.19 12.38 -2.81
CA VAL A 353 10.83 12.94 -2.78
C VAL A 353 10.86 14.43 -2.43
N LEU A 354 11.71 14.84 -1.47
CA LEU A 354 11.85 16.25 -1.13
C LEU A 354 12.51 17.05 -2.25
N ALA A 355 13.51 16.47 -2.93
CA ALA A 355 14.16 17.12 -4.06
C ALA A 355 13.19 17.35 -5.21
N ALA A 356 12.29 16.40 -5.47
CA ALA A 356 11.20 16.58 -6.43
C ALA A 356 10.18 17.63 -5.96
N GLN A 357 9.88 17.69 -4.66
CA GLN A 357 8.89 18.64 -4.11
C GLN A 357 9.37 20.09 -4.16
N PHE A 358 10.65 20.34 -3.86
CA PHE A 358 11.23 21.68 -3.80
C PHE A 358 11.96 22.08 -5.08
N GLU A 359 11.97 21.20 -6.09
CA GLU A 359 12.74 21.36 -7.34
C GLU A 359 14.21 21.77 -7.10
N SER A 360 14.76 21.36 -5.96
CA SER A 360 16.08 21.79 -5.47
C SER A 360 16.70 20.68 -4.64
N PHE A 361 18.02 20.50 -4.77
CA PHE A 361 18.77 19.51 -3.99
C PHE A 361 19.18 20.05 -2.61
N THR A 362 19.16 21.37 -2.40
CA THR A 362 19.73 21.99 -1.20
C THR A 362 18.72 22.07 -0.04
N TYR A 363 17.46 22.42 -0.31
CA TYR A 363 16.40 22.43 0.70
C TYR A 363 16.14 21.03 1.33
N PRO A 364 16.11 19.92 0.56
CA PRO A 364 16.06 18.57 1.11
C PRO A 364 17.20 18.25 2.07
N PHE A 365 18.42 18.71 1.77
CA PHE A 365 19.59 18.48 2.60
C PHE A 365 19.44 19.13 3.98
N ILE A 366 18.98 20.39 4.03
CA ILE A 366 18.71 21.12 5.28
C ILE A 366 17.68 20.38 6.15
N ILE A 367 16.58 19.91 5.53
CA ILE A 367 15.54 19.18 6.25
C ILE A 367 16.09 17.84 6.77
N MET A 368 16.91 17.15 5.98
CA MET A 368 17.49 15.85 6.35
C MET A 368 18.55 15.97 7.43
N LEU A 369 19.17 17.14 7.62
CA LEU A 369 20.14 17.40 8.69
C LEU A 369 19.52 17.21 10.08
N THR A 370 18.19 17.36 10.21
CA THR A 370 17.44 17.10 11.44
C THR A 370 17.34 15.61 11.78
N LEU A 371 17.47 14.71 10.80
CA LEU A 371 17.24 13.28 11.02
C LEU A 371 18.29 12.60 11.91
N PRO A 372 19.62 12.78 11.68
CA PRO A 372 20.64 12.23 12.56
C PRO A 372 20.48 12.72 14.01
N LEU A 373 20.03 13.96 14.20
CA LEU A 373 19.82 14.56 15.52
C LEU A 373 18.72 13.86 16.32
N THR A 374 17.75 13.21 15.66
CA THR A 374 16.66 12.49 16.35
C THR A 374 17.09 11.18 17.00
N ILE A 375 18.15 10.55 16.48
CA ILE A 375 18.56 9.20 16.88
C ILE A 375 19.10 9.20 18.32
N PRO A 376 20.03 10.09 18.73
CA PRO A 376 20.50 10.17 20.11
C PRO A 376 19.38 10.35 21.12
N PHE A 377 18.39 11.21 20.82
CA PHE A 377 17.26 11.45 21.72
C PHE A 377 16.31 10.26 21.85
N ALA A 378 16.07 9.55 20.75
CA ALA A 378 15.30 8.32 20.78
C ALA A 378 16.01 7.24 21.61
N LEU A 379 17.32 7.10 21.46
CA LEU A 379 18.14 6.17 22.26
C LEU A 379 18.19 6.57 23.73
N PHE A 380 18.34 7.85 24.03
CA PHE A 380 18.34 8.39 25.39
C PHE A 380 17.01 8.11 26.10
N SER A 381 15.88 8.21 25.39
CA SER A 381 14.56 7.90 25.96
C SER A 381 14.39 6.42 26.33
N LEU A 382 14.98 5.52 25.55
CA LEU A 382 14.99 4.09 25.84
C LEU A 382 15.89 3.79 27.04
N TRP A 383 17.03 4.47 27.13
CA TRP A 383 17.96 4.34 28.24
C TRP A 383 17.32 4.77 29.57
N ILE A 384 16.67 5.94 29.62
CA ILE A 384 15.96 6.43 30.82
C ILE A 384 14.83 5.48 31.24
N THR A 385 14.12 4.89 30.28
CA THR A 385 13.00 3.99 30.58
C THR A 385 13.42 2.53 30.80
N GLY A 386 14.73 2.24 30.80
CA GLY A 386 15.27 0.89 31.01
C GLY A 386 14.93 -0.10 29.89
N ARG A 387 14.58 0.38 28.69
CA ARG A 387 14.14 -0.46 27.57
C ARG A 387 15.31 -0.81 26.65
N ALA A 388 15.40 -2.08 26.27
CA ALA A 388 16.45 -2.55 25.37
C ALA A 388 16.22 -2.08 23.92
N LEU A 389 17.33 -1.84 23.22
CA LEU A 389 17.39 -1.66 21.78
C LEU A 389 16.92 -2.94 21.08
N SER A 390 15.67 -2.94 20.63
CA SER A 390 14.99 -4.06 19.99
C SER A 390 14.51 -3.70 18.58
N LEU A 391 13.96 -4.67 17.87
CA LEU A 391 13.31 -4.43 16.58
C LEU A 391 12.15 -3.42 16.70
N TRP A 392 11.47 -3.39 17.84
CA TRP A 392 10.34 -2.50 18.10
C TRP A 392 10.77 -1.06 18.36
N SER A 393 11.85 -0.84 19.10
CA SER A 393 12.43 0.49 19.23
C SER A 393 13.01 0.98 17.90
N ALA A 394 13.60 0.08 17.09
CA ALA A 394 14.03 0.41 15.73
C ALA A 394 12.83 0.83 14.85
N LEU A 395 11.67 0.18 14.97
CA LEU A 395 10.46 0.63 14.27
C LEU A 395 9.99 2.01 14.76
N GLY A 396 10.06 2.29 16.07
CA GLY A 396 9.74 3.60 16.63
C GLY A 396 10.65 4.72 16.12
N MET A 397 11.97 4.48 16.10
CA MET A 397 12.94 5.40 15.51
C MET A 397 12.69 5.61 14.00
N PHE A 398 12.19 4.60 13.28
CA PHE A 398 11.90 4.73 11.85
C PHE A 398 10.69 5.63 11.60
N LEU A 399 9.65 5.51 12.43
CA LEU A 399 8.49 6.39 12.39
C LEU A 399 8.87 7.83 12.76
N LEU A 400 9.77 8.01 13.72
CA LEU A 400 10.28 9.33 14.10
C LEU A 400 10.88 10.10 12.92
N LEU A 401 11.63 9.45 12.03
CA LEU A 401 12.22 10.11 10.85
C LEU A 401 11.15 10.80 9.98
N GLY A 402 9.99 10.16 9.80
CA GLY A 402 8.89 10.73 9.03
C GLY A 402 8.16 11.87 9.74
N ILE A 403 8.04 11.78 11.07
CA ILE A 403 7.32 12.78 11.87
C ILE A 403 8.16 14.06 11.99
N VAL A 404 9.45 13.95 12.30
CA VAL A 404 10.32 15.12 12.52
C VAL A 404 10.52 15.93 11.24
N LYS A 405 10.74 15.26 10.09
CA LYS A 405 10.97 15.99 8.83
C LYS A 405 9.80 16.89 8.45
N LYS A 406 8.57 16.52 8.81
CA LYS A 406 7.36 17.27 8.45
C LYS A 406 7.41 18.70 8.98
N ASN A 407 7.98 18.90 10.16
CA ASN A 407 8.12 20.22 10.77
C ASN A 407 9.13 21.06 9.96
N GLY A 408 10.27 20.47 9.59
CA GLY A 408 11.26 21.12 8.72
C GLY A 408 10.73 21.44 7.32
N ILE A 409 9.92 20.57 6.71
CA ILE A 409 9.31 20.83 5.39
C ILE A 409 8.44 22.08 5.43
N LEU A 410 7.52 22.16 6.40
CA LEU A 410 6.59 23.29 6.50
C LEU A 410 7.31 24.62 6.72
N GLN A 411 8.34 24.59 7.56
CA GLN A 411 9.14 25.77 7.87
C GLN A 411 9.91 26.28 6.66
N VAL A 412 10.59 25.39 5.92
CA VAL A 412 11.32 25.77 4.69
C VAL A 412 10.38 26.24 3.58
N ASP A 413 9.26 25.56 3.37
CA ASP A 413 8.27 25.90 2.35
C ASP A 413 7.66 27.30 2.57
N TYR A 414 7.27 27.61 3.81
CA TYR A 414 6.70 28.92 4.12
C TYR A 414 7.77 30.03 4.10
N THR A 415 9.02 29.72 4.48
CA THR A 415 10.13 30.67 4.35
C THR A 415 10.40 31.00 2.87
N ASN A 416 10.34 30.00 1.98
CA ASN A 416 10.46 30.20 0.53
C ASN A 416 9.30 31.04 -0.02
N CYS A 417 8.07 30.81 0.45
CA CYS A 417 6.91 31.63 0.06
C CYS A 417 7.08 33.11 0.45
N LEU A 418 7.55 33.38 1.67
CA LEU A 418 7.80 34.75 2.14
C LEU A 418 8.95 35.43 1.38
N ARG A 419 10.02 34.70 1.06
CA ARG A 419 11.11 35.21 0.20
C ARG A 419 10.63 35.50 -1.21
N ALA A 420 9.77 34.65 -1.79
CA ALA A 420 9.18 34.89 -3.11
C ALA A 420 8.26 36.13 -3.13
N ALA A 421 7.67 36.48 -1.98
CA ALA A 421 6.93 37.72 -1.79
C ALA A 421 7.83 38.95 -1.56
N GLY A 422 9.15 38.81 -1.66
CA GLY A 422 10.13 39.90 -1.53
C GLY A 422 10.59 40.21 -0.12
N MET A 423 10.22 39.41 0.88
CA MET A 423 10.65 39.62 2.28
C MET A 423 12.13 39.25 2.46
N PRO A 424 12.92 40.07 3.18
CA PRO A 424 14.31 39.75 3.47
C PRO A 424 14.44 38.45 4.29
N VAL A 425 15.50 37.69 4.03
CA VAL A 425 15.69 36.31 4.53
C VAL A 425 15.52 36.19 6.05
N GLY A 426 16.14 37.10 6.81
CA GLY A 426 16.08 37.06 8.27
C GLY A 426 14.66 37.24 8.82
N GLU A 427 13.90 38.17 8.22
CA GLU A 427 12.49 38.41 8.60
C GLU A 427 11.60 37.24 8.17
N ALA A 428 11.83 36.69 6.97
CA ALA A 428 11.10 35.53 6.47
C ALA A 428 11.25 34.30 7.38
N ILE A 429 12.48 34.02 7.86
CA ILE A 429 12.74 32.91 8.79
C ILE A 429 12.05 33.15 10.15
N LEU A 430 12.12 34.38 10.68
CA LEU A 430 11.50 34.71 11.96
C LEU A 430 9.97 34.60 11.90
N GLU A 431 9.37 35.11 10.83
CA GLU A 431 7.93 35.04 10.63
C GLU A 431 7.46 33.60 10.40
N ALA A 432 8.22 32.81 9.63
CA ALA A 432 7.93 31.39 9.46
C ALA A 432 7.98 30.61 10.78
N ASN A 433 8.95 30.90 11.63
CA ASN A 433 9.03 30.28 12.95
C ASN A 433 7.84 30.68 13.84
N ARG A 434 7.43 31.95 13.85
CA ARG A 434 6.30 32.44 14.66
C ARG A 434 4.99 31.77 14.28
N VAL A 435 4.69 31.70 12.98
CA VAL A 435 3.43 31.12 12.48
C VAL A 435 3.37 29.61 12.75
N HIS A 436 4.50 28.91 12.69
CA HIS A 436 4.54 27.45 12.83
C HIS A 436 4.77 26.94 14.26
N LEU A 437 5.26 27.76 15.18
CA LEU A 437 5.51 27.34 16.56
C LEU A 437 4.26 26.76 17.24
N ARG A 438 3.12 27.45 17.14
CA ARG A 438 1.84 26.99 17.75
C ARG A 438 1.36 25.66 17.12
N PRO A 439 1.27 25.53 15.77
CA PRO A 439 0.94 24.25 15.13
C PRO A 439 1.91 23.11 15.47
N ILE A 440 3.22 23.37 15.50
CA ILE A 440 4.24 22.35 15.79
C ILE A 440 4.08 21.84 17.23
N LEU A 441 3.96 22.74 18.20
CA LEU A 441 3.67 22.40 19.59
C LEU A 441 2.37 21.62 19.72
N MET A 442 1.29 22.06 19.06
CA MET A 442 0.01 21.33 19.06
C MET A 442 0.17 19.89 18.58
N THR A 443 0.89 19.67 17.48
CA THR A 443 1.07 18.32 16.93
C THR A 443 1.94 17.45 17.82
N THR A 444 3.04 17.98 18.35
CA THR A 444 3.95 17.23 19.21
C THR A 444 3.28 16.86 20.52
N LEU A 445 2.59 17.81 21.18
CA LEU A 445 1.83 17.55 22.40
C LEU A 445 0.70 16.55 22.18
N SER A 446 0.00 16.62 21.03
CA SER A 446 -1.05 15.66 20.69
C SER A 446 -0.49 14.24 20.48
N ILE A 447 0.67 14.12 19.82
CA ILE A 447 1.36 12.83 19.62
C ILE A 447 1.79 12.25 20.96
N ILE A 448 2.38 13.07 21.83
CA ILE A 448 2.80 12.65 23.17
C ILE A 448 1.57 12.20 23.96
N ALA A 449 0.53 13.02 24.07
CA ALA A 449 -0.68 12.69 24.82
C ALA A 449 -1.37 11.42 24.30
N GLY A 450 -1.41 11.22 22.98
CA GLY A 450 -1.99 10.01 22.37
C GLY A 450 -1.15 8.75 22.59
N LEU A 451 0.16 8.89 22.79
CA LEU A 451 1.08 7.76 22.98
C LEU A 451 1.37 7.47 24.46
N VAL A 452 1.11 8.40 25.39
CA VAL A 452 1.29 8.20 26.83
C VAL A 452 0.57 6.94 27.34
N PRO A 453 -0.72 6.69 27.04
CA PRO A 453 -1.40 5.47 27.49
C PRO A 453 -0.76 4.19 26.93
N VAL A 454 -0.23 4.26 25.71
CA VAL A 454 0.45 3.13 25.06
C VAL A 454 1.82 2.90 25.71
N ALA A 455 2.52 3.96 26.11
CA ALA A 455 3.81 3.91 26.79
C ALA A 455 3.72 3.33 28.20
N ILE A 456 2.60 3.54 28.90
CA ILE A 456 2.34 2.94 30.24
C ILE A 456 2.23 1.41 30.16
N GLY A 457 1.76 0.87 29.03
CA GLY A 457 1.93 -0.55 28.73
C GLY A 457 1.06 -1.52 29.51
N ILE A 458 -0.25 -1.26 29.59
CA ILE A 458 -1.22 -2.17 30.26
C ILE A 458 -1.79 -3.19 29.24
N GLY A 459 -1.75 -4.48 29.58
CA GLY A 459 -2.38 -5.58 28.83
C GLY A 459 -1.43 -6.47 28.00
N ALA A 460 -1.98 -7.51 27.36
CA ALA A 460 -1.16 -8.47 26.61
C ALA A 460 -0.50 -7.86 25.36
N GLY A 461 0.80 -8.07 25.19
CA GLY A 461 1.60 -7.49 24.11
C GLY A 461 1.92 -6.00 24.29
N SER A 462 1.74 -5.48 25.51
CA SER A 462 1.98 -4.09 25.83
C SER A 462 3.44 -3.68 25.78
N GLU A 463 4.38 -4.56 26.18
CA GLU A 463 5.81 -4.25 26.17
C GLU A 463 6.31 -3.80 24.78
N GLN A 464 5.87 -4.47 23.73
CA GLN A 464 6.28 -4.17 22.35
C GLN A 464 5.75 -2.79 21.92
N ARG A 465 4.47 -2.53 22.18
CA ARG A 465 3.81 -1.26 21.80
C ARG A 465 4.34 -0.10 22.62
N ALA A 466 4.56 -0.32 23.91
CA ALA A 466 5.11 0.66 24.82
C ALA A 466 6.55 1.01 24.42
N THR A 467 7.34 0.07 23.92
CA THR A 467 8.71 0.33 23.45
C THR A 467 8.70 1.22 22.19
N ILE A 468 7.77 1.03 21.27
CA ILE A 468 7.57 1.93 20.12
C ILE A 468 7.15 3.32 20.61
N ALA A 469 6.15 3.38 21.50
CA ALA A 469 5.58 4.64 21.99
C ALA A 469 6.61 5.49 22.75
N VAL A 470 7.35 4.89 23.68
CA VAL A 470 8.41 5.57 24.44
C VAL A 470 9.49 6.13 23.51
N THR A 471 9.92 5.34 22.52
CA THR A 471 10.90 5.79 21.52
C THR A 471 10.42 7.07 20.82
N ILE A 472 9.15 7.08 20.36
CA ILE A 472 8.56 8.21 19.65
C ILE A 472 8.38 9.42 20.58
N ILE A 473 7.89 9.21 21.79
CA ILE A 473 7.67 10.29 22.78
C ILE A 473 8.99 10.99 23.05
N GLY A 474 10.02 10.25 23.44
CA GLY A 474 11.30 10.85 23.81
C GLY A 474 12.06 11.46 22.64
N GLY A 475 12.01 10.83 21.45
CA GLY A 475 12.59 11.43 20.25
C GLY A 475 11.89 12.72 19.82
N GLN A 476 10.55 12.81 19.97
CA GLN A 476 9.80 14.03 19.64
C GLN A 476 9.98 15.13 20.68
N THR A 477 9.90 14.83 21.98
CA THR A 477 10.01 15.85 23.04
C THR A 477 11.36 16.53 23.01
N LEU A 478 12.43 15.73 22.93
CA LEU A 478 13.79 16.25 23.04
C LEU A 478 14.28 16.90 21.74
N CYS A 479 13.79 16.45 20.57
CA CYS A 479 14.22 17.01 19.28
C CYS A 479 13.37 18.21 18.81
N LEU A 480 12.26 18.53 19.48
CA LEU A 480 11.32 19.57 19.06
C LEU A 480 11.96 20.95 18.86
N LEU A 481 12.61 21.46 19.91
CA LEU A 481 13.28 22.76 19.92
C LEU A 481 14.48 22.76 18.96
N LEU A 482 15.23 21.66 18.96
CA LEU A 482 16.43 21.53 18.15
C LEU A 482 16.11 21.51 16.65
N THR A 483 15.02 20.87 16.24
CA THR A 483 14.59 20.83 14.84
C THR A 483 14.25 22.24 14.33
N LEU A 484 13.51 23.02 15.13
CA LEU A 484 13.13 24.41 14.80
C LEU A 484 14.36 25.31 14.63
N LEU A 485 15.33 25.18 15.54
CA LEU A 485 16.56 25.97 15.52
C LEU A 485 17.46 25.56 14.36
N VAL A 486 17.75 24.26 14.23
CA VAL A 486 18.72 23.73 13.26
C VAL A 486 18.26 24.00 11.83
N VAL A 487 16.96 23.85 11.52
CA VAL A 487 16.44 24.15 10.17
C VAL A 487 16.58 25.64 9.86
N SER A 488 16.24 26.52 10.82
CA SER A 488 16.37 27.98 10.64
C SER A 488 17.82 28.40 10.35
N VAL A 489 18.75 27.90 11.16
CA VAL A 489 20.17 28.24 11.07
C VAL A 489 20.80 27.67 9.80
N ALA A 490 20.50 26.41 9.47
CA ALA A 490 20.98 25.81 8.23
C ALA A 490 20.41 26.52 6.99
N TYR A 491 19.18 27.03 7.07
CA TYR A 491 18.59 27.85 6.02
C TYR A 491 19.28 29.22 5.90
N SER A 492 19.61 29.90 7.02
CA SER A 492 20.31 31.19 6.95
C SER A 492 21.69 31.05 6.33
N TYR A 493 22.45 30.00 6.67
CA TYR A 493 23.73 29.72 6.03
C TYR A 493 23.59 29.43 4.53
N LEU A 494 22.55 28.70 4.12
CA LEU A 494 22.28 28.50 2.70
C LEU A 494 22.01 29.83 1.99
N ALA A 495 21.18 30.69 2.59
CA ALA A 495 20.86 31.97 2.00
C ALA A 495 22.08 32.89 1.90
N GLU A 496 23.00 32.84 2.87
CA GLU A 496 24.30 33.53 2.78
C GLU A 496 25.13 32.98 1.62
N LEU A 497 25.19 31.65 1.43
CA LEU A 497 25.91 31.02 0.31
C LEU A 497 25.29 31.33 -1.06
N GLU A 498 23.96 31.45 -1.14
CA GLU A 498 23.23 31.91 -2.33
C GLU A 498 23.48 33.40 -2.61
N ALA A 499 23.66 34.21 -1.57
CA ALA A 499 23.91 35.65 -1.66
C ALA A 499 25.38 36.00 -1.98
N VAL A 500 26.33 35.06 -1.82
CA VAL A 500 27.70 35.25 -2.32
C VAL A 500 27.65 35.30 -3.85
N PRO A 501 28.00 36.44 -4.48
CA PRO A 501 28.01 36.53 -5.93
C PRO A 501 29.27 35.82 -6.44
N TRP A 502 29.18 34.50 -6.61
CA TRP A 502 30.23 33.69 -7.25
C TRP A 502 30.58 34.22 -8.65
N ILE A 503 29.61 34.89 -9.30
CA ILE A 503 29.76 35.58 -10.57
C ILE A 503 30.62 36.85 -10.45
N GLU A 504 30.50 37.64 -9.38
CA GLU A 504 31.37 38.79 -9.14
C GLU A 504 32.79 38.38 -8.76
N TRP A 505 32.94 37.31 -7.96
CA TRP A 505 34.26 36.77 -7.62
C TRP A 505 34.97 36.20 -8.86
N ALA A 506 34.26 35.45 -9.71
CA ALA A 506 34.80 34.92 -10.96
C ALA A 506 35.15 36.02 -11.98
N THR A 507 34.33 37.08 -12.09
CA THR A 507 34.62 38.21 -12.98
C THR A 507 35.77 39.08 -12.47
N ARG A 508 35.91 39.28 -11.14
CA ARG A 508 37.07 39.97 -10.54
C ARG A 508 38.38 39.19 -10.70
N LEU A 509 38.33 37.86 -10.65
CA LEU A 509 39.49 37.01 -10.96
C LEU A 509 39.84 37.05 -12.45
N ALA A 510 38.84 36.99 -13.33
CA ALA A 510 39.02 37.07 -14.77
C ALA A 510 39.51 38.46 -15.24
N SER A 511 39.18 39.54 -14.53
CA SER A 511 39.70 40.89 -14.82
C SER A 511 41.12 41.06 -14.30
N ARG A 512 41.46 40.54 -13.10
CA ARG A 512 42.84 40.53 -12.57
C ARG A 512 43.81 39.71 -13.43
N ALA A 513 43.37 38.56 -13.94
CA ALA A 513 44.15 37.75 -14.87
C ALA A 513 44.36 38.44 -16.25
N ARG A 514 43.40 39.29 -16.66
CA ARG A 514 43.51 40.08 -17.90
C ARG A 514 44.43 41.29 -17.75
N SER A 515 44.48 41.91 -16.57
CA SER A 515 45.39 43.03 -16.30
C SER A 515 46.85 42.59 -16.15
N SER A 516 47.11 41.35 -15.72
CA SER A 516 48.48 40.80 -15.63
C SER A 516 49.05 40.33 -16.99
N LEU A 517 48.25 40.35 -18.06
CA LEU A 517 48.63 39.93 -19.41
C LEU A 517 48.74 41.11 -20.39
N ARG A 518 48.62 42.36 -19.93
CA ARG A 518 49.03 43.51 -20.73
C ARG A 518 50.54 43.69 -20.58
N PRO A 519 51.35 43.44 -21.62
CA PRO A 519 52.73 43.88 -21.60
C PRO A 519 52.74 45.40 -21.39
N THR A 520 53.60 45.86 -20.48
CA THR A 520 54.10 47.23 -20.48
C THR A 520 54.79 47.44 -21.82
N ASP A 521 54.10 48.09 -22.75
CA ASP A 521 54.77 48.75 -23.87
C ASP A 521 55.60 49.88 -23.25
N ASN A 522 56.88 49.59 -23.04
CA ASN A 522 57.92 50.58 -22.89
C ASN A 522 58.16 51.21 -24.27
N ASP A 523 58.09 52.54 -24.33
CA ASP A 523 59.14 53.31 -25.00
C ASP A 523 60.44 53.22 -24.18
#